data_AF-A0A8S9YZH6-F1
#
_entry.id   AF-A0A8S9YZH6-F1
#
_cell.length_a   1.000
_cell.length_b   1.000
_cell.length_c   1.000
_cell.angle_alpha   90.00
_cell.angle_beta   90.00
_cell.angle_gamma   90.00
#
_symmetry.space_group_name_H-M   'P 1'
#
loop_
_entity.id
_entity.type
_entity.pdbx_description
1 polymer ?
#
loop_
_entity_poly.entity_id
_entity_poly.type
_entity_poly.pdbx_seq_one_letter_code
_entity_poly.pdbx_strand_id
1 'polypeptide(L)'
;MPCFQCGRDFTLLNREAACKGCNKIFCSKCLKYKTSLPKFNNKVFTVCFKCYDSVMNPVEPDLPKLAAPKILMDRLAAAEMQIPACFPVGSAGAVQLPSVPPDVLDQSVDNLTYRLDKLKGVPNPGKVSSSVNLFGLDEVPSQEELEERLRKLKERDVSNLPVKQLPDSDKVEKLVEQLTAEAKIDLATGINEQKMEPGVQSTEDELPWCCICNRNAQLRCVDCDGDLFCQSCYRRTHQGRDMKRHQTISYGPSLGSRCN
;
A
#
# COMPACT_ATOMS: atom_id res chain seq x y z
N MET A 1 -20.79 -23.32 4.07
CA MET A 1 -19.73 -22.44 3.52
C MET A 1 -20.12 -22.03 2.10
N PRO A 2 -19.94 -20.77 1.67
CA PRO A 2 -20.24 -20.36 0.31
C PRO A 2 -19.18 -20.86 -0.71
N CYS A 3 -19.52 -20.79 -2.00
CA CYS A 3 -18.59 -21.09 -3.09
C CYS A 3 -17.34 -20.17 -3.03
N PHE A 4 -16.15 -20.77 -3.03
CA PHE A 4 -14.89 -20.03 -2.89
C PHE A 4 -14.57 -19.06 -4.05
N GLN A 5 -15.22 -19.22 -5.22
CA GLN A 5 -14.99 -18.35 -6.39
C GLN A 5 -16.04 -17.23 -6.52
N CYS A 6 -17.31 -17.53 -6.26
CA CYS A 6 -18.41 -16.58 -6.52
C CYS A 6 -19.20 -16.18 -5.26
N GLY A 7 -18.86 -16.71 -4.09
CA GLY A 7 -19.51 -16.35 -2.83
C GLY A 7 -20.94 -16.86 -2.65
N ARG A 8 -21.48 -17.65 -3.60
CA ARG A 8 -22.87 -18.13 -3.53
C ARG A 8 -23.02 -19.24 -2.50
N ASP A 9 -24.06 -19.15 -1.66
CA ASP A 9 -24.41 -20.19 -0.72
C ASP A 9 -24.91 -21.46 -1.41
N PHE A 10 -24.57 -22.60 -0.81
CA PHE A 10 -25.06 -23.90 -1.28
C PHE A 10 -26.48 -24.12 -0.76
N THR A 11 -27.33 -24.59 -1.66
CA THR A 11 -28.73 -24.94 -1.40
C THR A 11 -29.02 -26.29 -2.04
N LEU A 12 -30.20 -26.86 -1.82
CA LEU A 12 -30.58 -28.15 -2.44
C LEU A 12 -30.49 -28.12 -3.99
N LEU A 13 -30.65 -26.94 -4.60
CA LEU A 13 -30.49 -26.72 -6.04
C LEU A 13 -29.03 -26.50 -6.45
N ASN A 14 -28.22 -25.88 -5.58
CA ASN A 14 -26.81 -25.58 -5.82
C ASN A 14 -25.94 -26.50 -4.96
N ARG A 15 -25.66 -27.70 -5.48
CA ARG A 15 -24.80 -28.69 -4.82
C ARG A 15 -23.37 -28.20 -4.67
N GLU A 16 -22.77 -28.56 -3.54
CA GLU A 16 -21.37 -28.31 -3.25
C GLU A 16 -20.46 -29.38 -3.88
N ALA A 17 -19.32 -28.96 -4.43
CA ALA A 17 -18.34 -29.87 -5.01
C ALA A 17 -16.92 -29.36 -4.74
N ALA A 18 -16.00 -30.28 -4.41
CA ALA A 18 -14.62 -29.95 -4.11
C ALA A 18 -13.72 -30.00 -5.35
N CYS A 19 -12.85 -29.00 -5.51
CA CYS A 19 -11.80 -29.00 -6.53
C CYS A 19 -10.71 -30.00 -6.20
N LYS A 20 -10.39 -30.92 -7.13
CA LYS A 20 -9.30 -31.91 -6.93
C LYS A 20 -7.90 -31.32 -6.90
N GLY A 21 -7.72 -30.07 -7.36
CA GLY A 21 -6.42 -29.38 -7.36
C GLY A 21 -6.09 -28.65 -6.05
N CYS A 22 -7.07 -27.95 -5.46
CA CYS A 22 -6.87 -27.12 -4.26
C CYS A 22 -7.75 -27.50 -3.05
N ASN A 23 -8.60 -28.52 -3.19
CA ASN A 23 -9.52 -29.04 -2.16
C ASN A 23 -10.50 -28.02 -1.57
N LYS A 24 -10.72 -26.88 -2.22
CA LYS A 24 -11.74 -25.89 -1.84
C LYS A 24 -13.10 -26.24 -2.44
N ILE A 25 -14.17 -25.75 -1.81
CA ILE A 25 -15.56 -26.03 -2.20
C ILE A 25 -16.06 -24.96 -3.19
N PHE A 26 -16.71 -25.41 -4.26
CA PHE A 26 -17.23 -24.58 -5.34
C PHE A 26 -18.62 -25.04 -5.76
N CYS A 27 -19.39 -24.14 -6.39
CA CYS A 27 -20.62 -24.52 -7.08
C CYS A 27 -20.32 -25.15 -8.44
N SER A 28 -21.27 -25.90 -8.98
CA SER A 28 -21.16 -26.56 -10.30
C SER A 28 -20.73 -25.62 -11.43
N LYS A 29 -21.17 -24.34 -11.39
CA LYS A 29 -20.79 -23.32 -12.38
C LYS A 29 -19.32 -22.91 -12.30
N CYS A 30 -18.74 -22.91 -11.09
CA CYS A 30 -17.35 -22.52 -10.86
C CYS A 30 -16.38 -23.71 -10.99
N LEU A 31 -16.86 -24.94 -10.80
CA LEU A 31 -16.10 -26.19 -10.95
C LEU A 31 -16.42 -26.87 -12.29
N LYS A 32 -16.06 -26.23 -13.41
CA LYS A 32 -16.38 -26.70 -14.77
C LYS A 32 -15.16 -27.06 -15.63
N TYR A 33 -13.96 -26.69 -15.19
CA TYR A 33 -12.76 -26.83 -16.01
C TYR A 33 -12.17 -28.22 -15.84
N LYS A 34 -11.73 -28.85 -16.94
CA LYS A 34 -11.11 -30.17 -16.93
C LYS A 34 -9.65 -30.05 -17.32
N THR A 35 -8.74 -30.58 -16.50
CA THR A 35 -7.31 -30.60 -16.81
C THR A 35 -6.65 -31.83 -16.21
N SER A 36 -5.55 -32.28 -16.81
CA SER A 36 -4.64 -33.23 -16.18
C SER A 36 -3.90 -32.54 -15.04
N LEU A 37 -3.92 -33.13 -13.85
CA LEU A 37 -3.17 -32.62 -12.72
C LEU A 37 -1.83 -33.37 -12.62
N PRO A 38 -0.68 -32.66 -12.63
CA PRO A 38 0.64 -33.30 -12.47
C PRO A 38 0.74 -34.12 -11.18
N LYS A 39 0.05 -33.69 -10.11
CA LYS A 39 0.04 -34.35 -8.79
C LYS A 39 -0.66 -35.72 -8.76
N PHE A 40 -1.43 -36.08 -9.78
CA PHE A 40 -2.27 -37.28 -9.78
C PHE A 40 -2.05 -38.14 -11.02
N ASN A 41 -0.78 -38.39 -11.38
CA ASN A 41 -0.40 -39.24 -12.51
C ASN A 41 -1.10 -38.85 -13.83
N ASN A 42 -1.16 -37.54 -14.12
CA ASN A 42 -1.74 -36.97 -15.34
C ASN A 42 -3.21 -37.36 -15.63
N LYS A 43 -3.94 -37.85 -14.64
CA LYS A 43 -5.38 -38.12 -14.79
C LYS A 43 -6.15 -36.80 -14.89
N VAL A 44 -7.17 -36.80 -15.74
CA VAL A 44 -8.03 -35.63 -15.99
C VAL A 44 -9.04 -35.49 -14.86
N PHE A 45 -9.05 -34.33 -14.21
CA PHE A 45 -10.01 -34.00 -13.14
C PHE A 45 -10.75 -32.70 -13.43
N THR A 46 -11.93 -32.57 -12.83
CA THR A 46 -12.66 -31.30 -12.78
C THR A 46 -12.09 -30.43 -11.67
N VAL A 47 -11.69 -29.22 -12.03
CA VAL A 47 -11.01 -28.25 -11.18
C VAL A 47 -11.63 -26.85 -11.31
N CYS A 48 -11.28 -25.97 -10.37
CA CYS A 48 -11.67 -24.56 -10.43
C CYS A 48 -10.80 -23.80 -11.46
N PHE A 49 -11.24 -22.60 -11.85
CA PHE A 49 -10.53 -21.78 -12.84
C PHE A 49 -9.07 -21.53 -12.46
N LYS A 50 -8.79 -21.22 -11.18
CA LYS A 50 -7.42 -20.95 -10.70
C LYS A 50 -6.49 -22.15 -10.91
N CYS A 51 -6.96 -23.36 -10.60
CA CYS A 51 -6.17 -24.58 -10.79
C CYS A 51 -6.02 -24.95 -12.27
N TYR A 52 -7.02 -24.65 -13.10
CA TYR A 52 -6.92 -24.81 -14.54
C TYR A 52 -5.88 -23.85 -15.14
N ASP A 53 -5.97 -22.57 -14.77
CA ASP A 53 -5.06 -21.52 -15.23
C ASP A 53 -3.61 -21.79 -14.80
N SER A 54 -3.38 -22.26 -13.57
CA SER A 54 -2.03 -22.61 -13.10
C SER A 54 -1.37 -23.77 -13.87
N VAL A 55 -2.17 -24.64 -14.50
CA VAL A 55 -1.65 -25.76 -15.31
C VAL A 55 -1.47 -25.34 -16.77
N MET A 56 -2.37 -24.52 -17.30
CA MET A 56 -2.34 -24.09 -18.70
C MET A 56 -1.39 -22.92 -18.94
N ASN A 57 -1.28 -22.03 -17.96
CA ASN A 57 -0.40 -20.88 -17.94
C ASN A 57 0.46 -20.99 -16.67
N PRO A 58 1.49 -21.86 -16.67
CA PRO A 58 2.45 -21.87 -15.57
C PRO A 58 3.12 -20.49 -15.55
N VAL A 59 2.72 -19.67 -14.58
CA VAL A 59 3.47 -18.45 -14.25
C VAL A 59 4.80 -18.96 -13.73
N GLU A 60 5.89 -18.66 -14.44
CA GLU A 60 7.23 -18.85 -13.88
C GLU A 60 7.22 -18.18 -12.50
N PRO A 61 7.60 -18.89 -11.44
CA PRO A 61 7.42 -18.37 -10.09
C PRO A 61 8.11 -17.02 -9.96
N ASP A 62 7.31 -15.96 -9.85
CA ASP A 62 7.77 -14.62 -9.52
C ASP A 62 8.58 -14.73 -8.23
N LEU A 63 9.88 -14.43 -8.40
CA LEU A 63 10.92 -14.33 -7.40
C LEU A 63 11.14 -15.56 -6.49
N PRO A 64 12.40 -16.03 -6.33
CA PRO A 64 12.72 -16.80 -5.16
C PRO A 64 12.25 -16.01 -3.94
N LYS A 65 11.67 -16.68 -2.94
CA LYS A 65 11.52 -16.11 -1.60
C LYS A 65 12.91 -15.63 -1.20
N LEU A 66 13.23 -14.37 -1.45
CA LEU A 66 14.50 -13.77 -1.09
C LEU A 66 14.53 -13.94 0.42
N ALA A 67 15.41 -14.84 0.88
CA ALA A 67 15.68 -14.96 2.29
C ALA A 67 15.90 -13.54 2.81
N ALA A 68 15.30 -13.23 3.96
CA ALA A 68 15.42 -11.90 4.52
C ALA A 68 16.91 -11.50 4.49
N PRO A 69 17.24 -10.28 4.03
CA PRO A 69 18.62 -9.87 3.85
C PRO A 69 19.43 -10.22 5.09
N LYS A 70 20.65 -10.74 4.93
CA LYS A 70 21.47 -11.22 6.06
C LYS A 70 21.57 -10.21 7.21
N ILE A 71 21.64 -8.93 6.87
CA ILE A 71 21.65 -7.79 7.80
C ILE A 71 20.42 -7.79 8.74
N LEU A 72 19.24 -8.18 8.25
CA LEU A 72 18.04 -8.29 9.08
C LEU A 72 18.16 -9.45 10.07
N MET A 73 18.66 -10.59 9.63
CA MET A 73 18.84 -11.77 10.49
C MET A 73 19.89 -11.52 11.57
N ASP A 74 21.00 -10.86 11.23
CA ASP A 74 22.04 -10.50 12.19
C ASP A 74 21.54 -9.52 13.26
N ARG A 75 20.69 -8.56 12.87
CA ARG A 75 20.05 -7.62 13.81
C ARG A 75 19.08 -8.31 14.77
N LEU A 76 18.33 -9.31 14.30
CA LEU A 76 17.41 -10.08 15.12
C LEU A 76 18.17 -11.00 16.09
N ALA A 77 19.24 -11.67 15.63
CA ALA A 77 20.08 -12.52 16.47
C ALA A 77 20.83 -11.70 17.55
N ALA A 78 21.31 -10.50 17.21
CA ALA A 78 21.94 -9.60 18.19
C ALA A 78 20.94 -9.08 19.23
N ALA A 79 19.68 -8.86 18.85
CA ALA A 79 18.63 -8.44 19.78
C ALA A 79 18.22 -9.55 20.76
N GLU A 80 18.28 -10.82 20.35
CA GLU A 80 17.97 -11.98 21.21
C GLU A 80 19.08 -12.29 22.23
N MET A 81 20.30 -11.79 22.05
CA MET A 81 21.44 -12.06 22.95
C MET A 81 21.67 -11.02 24.05
N GLN A 82 20.87 -9.95 24.14
CA GLN A 82 21.08 -8.89 25.13
C GLN A 82 19.93 -8.76 26.14
N ILE A 83 19.74 -9.80 26.96
CA ILE A 83 19.30 -9.59 28.35
C ILE A 83 20.25 -10.35 29.30
N PRO A 84 21.46 -9.84 29.58
CA PRO A 84 22.21 -10.26 30.73
C PRO A 84 21.78 -9.44 31.95
N ALA A 85 21.11 -10.10 32.89
CA ALA A 85 21.06 -9.64 34.27
C ALA A 85 22.48 -9.61 34.84
N CYS A 86 22.76 -8.61 35.69
CA CYS A 86 23.97 -8.43 36.51
C CYS A 86 25.17 -7.74 35.83
N PHE A 87 25.42 -6.48 36.22
CA PHE A 87 26.67 -5.75 35.98
C PHE A 87 27.57 -5.82 37.22
N PRO A 88 28.87 -6.18 37.11
CA PRO A 88 29.86 -5.84 38.13
C PRO A 88 30.48 -4.45 37.84
N VAL A 89 30.72 -3.71 38.92
CA VAL A 89 31.28 -2.35 38.95
C VAL A 89 32.78 -2.37 38.61
N GLY A 90 33.27 -1.44 37.77
CA GLY A 90 34.71 -1.31 37.49
C GLY A 90 35.12 -0.14 36.57
N SER A 91 35.22 1.05 37.16
CA SER A 91 35.98 2.28 36.81
C SER A 91 36.39 2.66 35.37
N ALA A 92 36.06 3.92 35.06
CA ALA A 92 36.83 4.97 34.38
C ALA A 92 36.48 5.29 32.91
N GLY A 93 35.80 6.43 32.71
CA GLY A 93 35.67 7.13 31.42
C GLY A 93 34.23 7.49 31.01
N ALA A 94 33.55 8.38 31.75
CA ALA A 94 32.18 8.78 31.47
C ALA A 94 32.10 9.96 30.47
N VAL A 95 31.59 9.70 29.27
CA VAL A 95 30.82 10.69 28.51
C VAL A 95 29.36 10.45 28.88
N GLN A 96 28.75 11.41 29.58
CA GLN A 96 27.38 11.31 30.09
C GLN A 96 26.38 11.47 28.95
N LEU A 97 25.67 10.39 28.65
CA LEU A 97 24.32 10.46 28.09
C LEU A 97 23.34 10.63 29.27
N PRO A 98 22.32 11.50 29.20
CA PRO A 98 21.36 11.65 30.30
C PRO A 98 20.55 10.36 30.47
N SER A 99 20.94 9.54 31.44
CA SER A 99 20.11 8.45 31.96
C SER A 99 18.96 9.07 32.74
N VAL A 100 17.78 9.09 32.12
CA VAL A 100 16.55 9.44 32.83
C VAL A 100 16.34 8.39 33.92
N PRO A 101 16.20 8.79 35.21
CA PRO A 101 16.07 7.85 36.31
C PRO A 101 14.77 7.01 36.17
N PRO A 102 14.75 5.78 36.71
CA PRO A 102 13.64 4.84 36.57
C PRO A 102 12.28 5.37 37.08
N ASP A 103 12.26 6.39 37.94
CA ASP A 103 11.04 7.01 38.46
C ASP A 103 10.24 7.83 37.43
N VAL A 104 10.87 8.32 36.35
CA VAL A 104 10.18 9.17 35.35
C VAL A 104 9.30 8.34 34.42
N LEU A 105 9.66 7.06 34.23
CA LEU A 105 8.85 6.16 33.42
C LEU A 105 7.53 5.84 34.13
N ASP A 106 7.56 5.69 35.46
CA ASP A 106 6.38 5.40 36.29
C ASP A 106 5.38 6.56 36.27
N GLN A 107 5.84 7.81 36.42
CA GLN A 107 4.99 9.00 36.29
C GLN A 107 4.33 9.14 34.91
N SER A 108 5.05 8.74 33.85
CA SER A 108 4.52 8.80 32.49
C SER A 108 3.47 7.71 32.24
N VAL A 109 3.67 6.54 32.83
CA VAL A 109 2.74 5.41 32.74
C VAL A 109 1.50 5.67 33.58
N ASP A 110 1.63 6.27 34.76
CA ASP A 110 0.51 6.71 35.60
C ASP A 110 -0.32 7.82 34.96
N ASN A 111 0.33 8.76 34.26
CA ASN A 111 -0.38 9.77 33.48
C ASN A 111 -1.16 9.14 32.32
N LEU A 112 -0.57 8.13 31.66
CA LEU A 112 -1.23 7.40 30.58
C LEU A 112 -2.40 6.55 31.09
N THR A 113 -2.27 5.87 32.22
CA THR A 113 -3.36 5.07 32.82
C THR A 113 -4.50 5.95 33.29
N TYR A 114 -4.21 7.09 33.92
CA TYR A 114 -5.22 8.10 34.28
C TYR A 114 -5.97 8.63 33.05
N ARG A 115 -5.25 8.92 31.96
CA ARG A 115 -5.86 9.38 30.69
C ARG A 115 -6.71 8.29 30.04
N LEU A 116 -6.31 7.03 30.13
CA LEU A 116 -7.07 5.89 29.61
C LEU A 116 -8.36 5.64 30.40
N ASP A 117 -8.33 5.76 31.72
CA ASP A 117 -9.52 5.59 32.56
C ASP A 117 -10.59 6.64 32.24
N LYS A 118 -10.17 7.88 32.01
CA LYS A 118 -11.05 8.98 31.58
C LYS A 118 -11.65 8.80 30.19
N LEU A 119 -11.03 7.99 29.32
CA LEU A 119 -11.50 7.67 27.98
C LEU A 119 -12.43 6.45 27.94
N LYS A 120 -12.36 5.56 28.94
CA LYS A 120 -13.23 4.36 29.00
C LYS A 120 -14.71 4.68 29.27
N GLY A 121 -15.01 5.90 29.72
CA GLY A 121 -16.38 6.41 29.88
C GLY A 121 -17.01 6.96 28.60
N VAL A 122 -16.27 7.00 27.48
CA VAL A 122 -16.81 7.44 26.18
C VAL A 122 -17.38 6.20 25.46
N PRO A 123 -18.69 6.13 25.17
CA PRO A 123 -19.23 5.06 24.35
C PRO A 123 -18.54 5.05 22.98
N ASN A 124 -17.88 3.94 22.67
CA ASN A 124 -17.29 3.71 21.35
C ASN A 124 -18.44 3.66 20.30
N PRO A 125 -18.46 4.51 19.27
CA PRO A 125 -19.37 4.35 18.13
C PRO A 125 -18.81 3.23 17.24
N GLY A 126 -18.99 2.00 17.67
CA GLY A 126 -18.63 0.82 16.89
C GLY A 126 -19.69 -0.26 17.06
N LYS A 127 -20.42 -0.51 15.97
CA LYS A 127 -21.37 -1.62 15.75
C LYS A 127 -22.84 -1.30 16.07
N VAL A 128 -23.53 -0.71 15.09
CA VAL A 128 -24.90 -1.13 14.78
C VAL A 128 -24.93 -1.73 13.39
N SER A 129 -25.24 -3.03 13.34
CA SER A 129 -25.73 -3.68 12.14
C SER A 129 -27.02 -3.00 11.70
N SER A 130 -27.12 -2.73 10.41
CA SER A 130 -28.35 -2.74 9.59
C SER A 130 -29.68 -2.59 10.32
N SER A 131 -30.14 -1.36 10.52
CA SER A 131 -31.49 -0.95 10.11
C SER A 131 -31.68 0.55 10.37
N VAL A 132 -32.09 1.22 9.31
CA VAL A 132 -32.64 2.58 9.18
C VAL A 132 -33.01 3.25 10.52
N ASN A 133 -32.37 4.37 10.83
CA ASN A 133 -33.04 5.63 11.18
C ASN A 133 -32.04 6.79 11.23
N LEU A 134 -32.28 7.73 10.32
CA LEU A 134 -31.65 9.02 10.16
C LEU A 134 -32.33 10.00 11.13
N PHE A 135 -31.59 10.57 12.09
CA PHE A 135 -31.81 11.81 12.86
C PHE A 135 -31.24 11.67 14.28
N GLY A 136 -30.03 12.18 14.50
CA GLY A 136 -29.50 12.51 15.83
C GLY A 136 -29.31 14.01 15.87
N LEU A 137 -30.24 14.72 16.52
CA LEU A 137 -30.17 16.16 16.73
C LEU A 137 -29.13 16.45 17.82
N ASP A 138 -27.87 16.63 17.44
CA ASP A 138 -27.07 17.64 18.11
C ASP A 138 -27.67 18.98 17.65
N GLU A 139 -28.31 19.70 18.58
CA GLU A 139 -28.93 20.99 18.28
C GLU A 139 -27.91 21.89 17.58
N VAL A 140 -28.18 22.23 16.33
CA VAL A 140 -27.39 23.20 15.57
C VAL A 140 -27.48 24.53 16.33
N PRO A 141 -26.34 25.10 16.79
CA PRO A 141 -26.33 26.38 17.49
C PRO A 141 -27.08 27.44 16.69
N SER A 142 -27.95 28.22 17.35
CA SER A 142 -28.79 29.20 16.68
C SER A 142 -27.94 30.28 16.00
N GLN A 143 -28.49 30.93 14.97
CA GLN A 143 -27.79 32.00 14.25
C GLN A 143 -27.30 33.12 15.20
N GLU A 144 -28.04 33.37 16.28
CA GLU A 144 -27.70 34.38 17.29
C GLU A 144 -26.47 33.97 18.13
N GLU A 145 -26.36 32.70 18.54
CA GLU A 145 -25.15 32.19 19.21
C GLU A 145 -23.93 32.26 18.30
N LEU A 146 -24.12 32.02 17.00
CA LEU A 146 -23.05 32.12 16.02
C LEU A 146 -22.59 33.58 15.81
N GLU A 147 -23.53 34.53 15.76
CA GLU A 147 -23.24 35.95 15.65
C GLU A 147 -22.56 36.52 16.91
N GLU A 148 -22.94 36.05 18.10
CA GLU A 148 -22.25 36.43 19.35
C GLU A 148 -20.82 35.86 19.41
N ARG A 149 -20.60 34.63 18.94
CA ARG A 149 -19.26 34.06 18.79
C ARG A 149 -18.40 34.88 17.82
N LEU A 150 -18.97 35.35 16.71
CA LEU A 150 -18.29 36.22 15.75
C LEU A 150 -17.94 37.59 16.35
N ARG A 151 -18.83 38.19 17.14
CA ARG A 151 -18.55 39.45 17.86
C ARG A 151 -17.38 39.31 18.85
N LYS A 152 -17.37 38.26 19.67
CA LYS A 152 -16.29 37.96 20.63
C LYS A 152 -14.92 37.70 19.97
N LEU A 153 -14.90 37.23 18.73
CA LEU A 153 -13.65 37.10 17.96
C LEU A 153 -13.21 38.43 17.33
N LYS A 154 -14.15 39.26 16.88
CA LYS A 154 -13.86 40.53 16.21
C LYS A 154 -13.42 41.64 17.18
N GLU A 155 -13.71 41.48 18.47
CA GLU A 155 -13.28 42.38 19.56
C GLU A 155 -11.87 42.07 20.10
N ARG A 156 -11.18 41.06 19.56
CA ARG A 156 -9.74 40.91 19.80
C ARG A 156 -8.98 41.86 18.87
N ASP A 157 -8.45 42.92 19.47
CA ASP A 157 -7.44 43.79 18.86
C ASP A 157 -6.24 42.94 18.38
N VAL A 158 -6.15 42.74 17.06
CA VAL A 158 -5.03 42.01 16.40
C VAL A 158 -3.73 42.84 16.45
N SER A 159 -3.80 44.05 16.99
CA SER A 159 -2.71 45.00 17.17
C SER A 159 -1.68 44.59 18.24
N ASN A 160 -1.87 43.46 18.94
CA ASN A 160 -0.94 42.95 19.95
C ASN A 160 -0.54 41.47 19.74
N LEU A 161 -0.48 41.00 18.50
CA LEU A 161 0.25 39.77 18.21
C LEU A 161 1.76 40.04 18.33
N PRO A 162 2.54 39.18 19.00
CA PRO A 162 3.99 39.28 18.95
C PRO A 162 4.40 39.14 17.49
N VAL A 163 4.91 40.24 16.91
CA VAL A 163 5.67 40.21 15.67
C VAL A 163 6.76 39.17 15.91
N LYS A 164 6.61 37.97 15.33
CA LYS A 164 7.70 37.00 15.32
C LYS A 164 8.86 37.73 14.66
N GLN A 165 9.88 38.01 15.45
CA GLN A 165 11.12 38.64 15.01
C GLN A 165 11.53 38.00 13.68
N LEU A 166 11.88 38.85 12.72
CA LEU A 166 12.52 38.41 11.49
C LEU A 166 13.65 37.43 11.84
N PRO A 167 13.83 36.34 11.07
CA PRO A 167 14.87 35.38 11.37
C PRO A 167 16.22 36.09 11.46
N ASP A 168 16.87 35.88 12.60
CA ASP A 168 18.22 36.35 12.92
C ASP A 168 19.16 36.11 11.72
N SER A 169 19.98 37.09 11.34
CA SER A 169 20.81 37.04 10.11
C SER A 169 21.61 35.74 10.02
N ASP A 170 22.13 35.29 11.16
CA ASP A 170 22.90 34.07 11.32
C ASP A 170 22.11 32.80 10.97
N LYS A 171 20.79 32.78 11.19
CA LYS A 171 19.92 31.67 10.80
C LYS A 171 19.72 31.63 9.28
N VAL A 172 19.66 32.79 8.63
CA VAL A 172 19.53 32.88 7.18
C VAL A 172 20.80 32.37 6.52
N GLU A 173 21.97 32.81 7.01
CA GLU A 173 23.27 32.33 6.51
C GLU A 173 23.41 30.81 6.65
N LYS A 174 23.03 30.27 7.80
CA LYS A 174 23.04 28.82 8.03
C LYS A 174 22.11 28.04 7.09
N LEU A 175 20.93 28.58 6.77
CA LEU A 175 20.00 27.98 5.82
C LEU A 175 20.52 28.05 4.38
N VAL A 176 21.15 29.16 3.99
CA VAL A 176 21.79 29.31 2.68
C VAL A 176 22.94 28.31 2.55
N GLU A 177 23.77 28.17 3.58
CA GLU A 177 24.87 27.21 3.57
C GLU A 177 24.36 25.77 3.45
N GLN A 178 23.30 25.43 4.18
CA GLN A 178 22.65 24.12 4.07
C GLN A 178 22.12 23.85 2.66
N LEU A 179 21.38 24.79 2.06
CA LEU A 179 20.85 24.64 0.69
C LEU A 179 21.97 24.49 -0.35
N THR A 180 23.08 25.21 -0.19
CA THR A 180 24.23 25.07 -1.11
C THR A 180 24.98 23.75 -0.94
N ALA A 181 24.99 23.18 0.27
CA ALA A 181 25.56 21.86 0.52
C ALA A 181 24.68 20.76 -0.09
N GLU A 182 23.36 20.88 0.02
CA GLU A 182 22.39 19.97 -0.60
C GLU A 182 22.52 19.97 -2.14
N ALA A 183 22.56 21.15 -2.76
CA ALA A 183 22.76 21.26 -4.22
C ALA A 183 24.09 20.64 -4.72
N LYS A 184 25.15 20.71 -3.90
CA LYS A 184 26.44 20.05 -4.23
C LYS A 184 26.34 18.53 -4.18
N ILE A 185 25.51 17.97 -3.29
CA ILE A 185 25.27 16.53 -3.21
C ILE A 185 24.46 16.08 -4.43
N ASP A 186 23.47 16.85 -4.87
CA ASP A 186 22.69 16.54 -6.09
C ASP A 186 23.58 16.51 -7.34
N LEU A 187 24.51 17.47 -7.46
CA LEU A 187 25.52 17.48 -8.52
C LEU A 187 26.50 16.30 -8.44
N ALA A 188 26.91 15.92 -7.23
CA ALA A 188 27.87 14.83 -7.01
C ALA A 188 27.23 13.43 -7.17
N THR A 189 25.94 13.30 -6.89
CA THR A 189 25.19 12.03 -7.01
C THR A 189 24.73 11.74 -8.44
N GLY A 190 24.94 12.68 -9.38
CA GLY A 190 24.82 12.40 -10.81
C GLY A 190 23.40 12.05 -11.25
N ILE A 191 22.37 12.55 -10.57
CA ILE A 191 21.02 12.64 -11.13
C ILE A 191 21.02 13.83 -12.11
N ASN A 192 21.71 13.62 -13.23
CA ASN A 192 21.86 14.60 -14.30
C ASN A 192 20.59 14.56 -15.17
N GLU A 193 19.78 15.61 -15.13
CA GLU A 193 18.75 15.88 -16.13
C GLU A 193 19.43 15.91 -17.51
N GLN A 194 19.33 14.79 -18.22
CA GLN A 194 19.88 14.63 -19.56
C GLN A 194 19.12 15.56 -20.52
N LYS A 195 19.72 16.70 -20.81
CA LYS A 195 19.92 17.29 -22.14
C LYS A 195 19.06 16.66 -23.24
N MET A 196 17.90 17.26 -23.48
CA MET A 196 17.01 17.02 -24.61
C MET A 196 17.70 17.43 -25.93
N GLU A 197 17.96 16.46 -26.82
CA GLU A 197 18.22 16.70 -28.24
C GLU A 197 16.87 16.87 -28.97
N PRO A 198 16.70 17.85 -29.88
CA PRO A 198 15.43 18.11 -30.55
C PRO A 198 15.25 17.13 -31.72
N GLY A 199 14.60 16.00 -31.49
CA GLY A 199 14.39 15.04 -32.59
C GLY A 199 13.62 13.74 -32.35
N VAL A 200 12.99 13.54 -31.19
CA VAL A 200 12.08 12.38 -31.00
C VAL A 200 10.78 12.89 -30.38
N GLN A 201 9.69 12.60 -31.09
CA GLN A 201 8.33 12.97 -30.72
C GLN A 201 8.01 12.48 -29.31
N SER A 202 7.43 13.38 -28.52
CA SER A 202 6.98 13.17 -27.14
C SER A 202 6.16 11.89 -26.97
N THR A 203 6.60 10.99 -26.10
CA THR A 203 5.73 10.19 -25.22
C THR A 203 6.52 9.83 -23.97
N GLU A 204 6.70 10.83 -23.12
CA GLU A 204 7.20 10.67 -21.77
C GLU A 204 6.12 9.87 -20.99
N ASP A 205 6.53 8.78 -20.33
CA ASP A 205 5.73 7.96 -19.38
C ASP A 205 4.77 6.86 -19.90
N GLU A 206 5.00 6.26 -21.07
CA GLU A 206 4.25 5.05 -21.41
C GLU A 206 4.78 3.79 -20.70
N LEU A 207 4.22 3.49 -19.53
CA LEU A 207 4.60 2.35 -18.70
C LEU A 207 4.37 1.03 -19.46
N PRO A 208 5.34 0.08 -19.48
CA PRO A 208 5.27 -1.16 -20.28
C PRO A 208 4.28 -2.22 -19.73
N TRP A 209 3.29 -1.79 -18.97
CA TRP A 209 2.39 -2.64 -18.21
C TRP A 209 0.96 -2.57 -18.74
N CYS A 210 0.23 -3.67 -18.55
CA CYS A 210 -1.19 -3.75 -18.83
C CYS A 210 -1.96 -2.84 -17.88
N CYS A 211 -2.71 -1.87 -18.41
CA CYS A 211 -3.46 -0.88 -17.62
C CYS A 211 -4.53 -1.49 -16.68
N ILE A 212 -4.91 -2.76 -16.90
CA ILE A 212 -5.91 -3.46 -16.08
C ILE A 212 -5.29 -4.24 -14.91
N CYS A 213 -4.07 -4.78 -15.09
CA CYS A 213 -3.52 -5.75 -14.13
C CYS A 213 -2.04 -5.60 -13.81
N ASN A 214 -1.39 -4.54 -14.33
CA ASN A 214 0.02 -4.21 -14.14
C ASN A 214 1.02 -5.33 -14.50
N ARG A 215 0.58 -6.38 -15.21
CA ARG A 215 1.47 -7.38 -15.82
C ARG A 215 2.00 -6.86 -17.16
N ASN A 216 3.11 -7.42 -17.63
CA ASN A 216 3.70 -7.05 -18.92
C ASN A 216 2.65 -6.95 -20.04
N ALA A 217 2.63 -5.80 -20.70
CA ALA A 217 1.81 -5.60 -21.88
C ALA A 217 2.39 -6.37 -23.07
N GLN A 218 1.51 -6.88 -23.93
CA GLN A 218 1.87 -7.61 -25.16
C GLN A 218 1.16 -7.03 -26.39
N LEU A 219 0.15 -6.20 -26.18
CA LEU A 219 -0.71 -5.67 -27.21
C LEU A 219 -0.95 -4.19 -26.92
N ARG A 220 -0.89 -3.37 -27.96
CA ARG A 220 -1.36 -1.99 -27.98
C ARG A 220 -2.69 -1.94 -28.71
N CYS A 221 -3.71 -1.35 -28.11
CA CYS A 221 -5.02 -1.20 -28.72
C CYS A 221 -5.13 0.17 -29.39
N VAL A 222 -5.29 0.22 -30.71
CA VAL A 222 -5.38 1.49 -31.46
C VAL A 222 -6.68 2.23 -31.17
N ASP A 223 -7.77 1.49 -30.97
CA ASP A 223 -9.10 2.08 -30.71
C ASP A 223 -9.35 2.40 -29.23
N CYS A 224 -8.37 2.15 -28.35
CA CYS A 224 -8.38 2.56 -26.95
C CYS A 224 -7.20 3.50 -26.68
N ASP A 225 -7.06 4.54 -27.49
CA ASP A 225 -6.05 5.60 -27.33
C ASP A 225 -4.60 5.09 -27.23
N GLY A 226 -4.31 3.93 -27.82
CA GLY A 226 -2.99 3.32 -27.74
C GLY A 226 -2.69 2.61 -26.42
N ASP A 227 -3.70 2.33 -25.58
CA ASP A 227 -3.52 1.66 -24.30
C ASP A 227 -2.87 0.28 -24.43
N LEU A 228 -2.04 -0.04 -23.44
CA LEU A 228 -1.29 -1.28 -23.34
C LEU A 228 -2.05 -2.34 -22.54
N PHE A 229 -2.14 -3.54 -23.10
CA PHE A 229 -2.86 -4.68 -22.52
C PHE A 229 -2.04 -5.97 -22.58
N CYS A 230 -2.26 -6.86 -21.61
CA CYS A 230 -1.88 -8.26 -21.73
C CYS A 230 -2.97 -9.04 -22.48
N GLN A 231 -2.61 -10.17 -23.11
CA GLN A 231 -3.55 -10.96 -23.92
C GLN A 231 -4.82 -11.40 -23.18
N SER A 232 -4.72 -11.68 -21.87
CA SER A 232 -5.86 -12.16 -21.07
C SER A 232 -6.84 -11.02 -20.74
N CYS A 233 -6.31 -9.86 -20.37
CA CYS A 233 -7.12 -8.66 -20.13
C CYS A 233 -7.76 -8.18 -21.44
N TYR A 234 -7.01 -8.10 -22.54
CA TYR A 234 -7.53 -7.74 -23.86
C TYR A 234 -8.70 -8.64 -24.26
N ARG A 235 -8.51 -9.97 -24.23
CA ARG A 235 -9.57 -10.92 -24.55
C ARG A 235 -10.81 -10.77 -23.65
N ARG A 236 -10.63 -10.45 -22.37
CA ARG A 236 -11.76 -10.33 -21.45
C ARG A 236 -12.57 -9.05 -21.66
N THR A 237 -11.91 -7.93 -21.97
CA THR A 237 -12.56 -6.63 -22.12
C THR A 237 -13.00 -6.35 -23.55
N HIS A 238 -12.42 -7.01 -24.56
CA HIS A 238 -12.68 -6.78 -25.99
C HIS A 238 -13.39 -7.96 -26.69
N GLN A 239 -14.23 -8.71 -25.98
CA GLN A 239 -15.00 -9.85 -26.53
C GLN A 239 -16.49 -9.56 -26.79
N GLY A 240 -16.96 -8.33 -26.53
CA GLY A 240 -18.37 -7.94 -26.66
C GLY A 240 -18.81 -7.63 -28.09
N ARG A 241 -20.11 -7.83 -28.38
CA ARG A 241 -20.74 -7.54 -29.69
C ARG A 241 -20.68 -6.04 -30.06
N ASP A 242 -20.52 -5.19 -29.05
CA ASP A 242 -20.38 -3.72 -29.15
C ASP A 242 -18.91 -3.25 -29.16
N MET A 243 -17.94 -4.11 -28.81
CA MET A 243 -16.49 -3.86 -28.93
C MET A 243 -15.86 -4.71 -30.03
N LYS A 244 -16.57 -4.78 -31.17
CA LYS A 244 -16.17 -5.58 -32.34
C LYS A 244 -14.81 -5.12 -32.85
N ARG A 245 -13.80 -5.95 -32.59
CA ARG A 245 -12.50 -6.01 -33.27
C ARG A 245 -11.72 -4.70 -33.20
N HIS A 246 -11.42 -4.25 -31.99
CA HIS A 246 -10.39 -3.23 -31.86
C HIS A 246 -9.10 -3.72 -32.52
N GLN A 247 -8.48 -2.86 -33.31
CA GLN A 247 -7.24 -3.13 -33.99
C GLN A 247 -6.10 -3.11 -32.97
N THR A 248 -5.38 -4.22 -32.87
CA THR A 248 -4.23 -4.33 -31.98
C THR A 248 -2.93 -4.46 -32.74
N ILE A 249 -1.90 -3.81 -32.23
CA ILE A 249 -0.50 -3.95 -32.67
C ILE A 249 0.24 -4.74 -31.60
N SER A 250 1.15 -5.64 -32.00
CA SER A 250 2.02 -6.35 -31.05
C SER A 250 2.93 -5.36 -30.35
N TYR A 251 2.90 -5.34 -29.02
CA TYR A 251 3.82 -4.56 -28.20
C TYR A 251 4.90 -5.47 -27.64
N GLY A 252 6.15 -5.24 -28.04
CA GLY A 252 7.32 -5.79 -27.39
C GLY A 252 7.99 -4.65 -26.64
N PRO A 253 7.99 -4.61 -25.29
CA PRO A 253 8.85 -3.67 -24.60
C PRO A 253 10.27 -3.95 -25.07
N SER A 254 10.98 -2.91 -25.48
CA SER A 254 12.41 -3.00 -25.78
C SER A 254 13.10 -3.43 -24.49
N LEU A 255 13.19 -4.75 -24.27
CA LEU A 255 13.99 -5.35 -23.24
C LEU A 255 15.41 -4.86 -23.51
N GLY A 256 15.84 -3.90 -22.68
CA GLY A 256 17.22 -3.44 -22.67
C GLY A 256 18.13 -4.65 -22.75
N SER A 257 19.06 -4.58 -23.69
CA SER A 257 20.10 -5.55 -24.03
C SER A 257 20.32 -6.61 -22.96
N ARG A 258 20.07 -7.88 -23.32
CA ARG A 258 20.54 -9.05 -22.56
C ARG A 258 22.03 -8.82 -22.24
N CYS A 259 22.35 -8.61 -20.97
CA CYS A 259 23.73 -8.67 -20.51
C CYS A 259 24.22 -10.09 -20.77
N ASN A 260 25.18 -10.22 -21.69
CA ASN A 260 25.91 -11.44 -21.97
C ASN A 260 27.01 -11.62 -20.93
#